data_AF-A0AB36JNP8-F1
#
_entry.id   AF-A0AB36JNP8-F1
#
_cell.length_a   1.000
_cell.length_b   1.000
_cell.length_c   1.000
_cell.angle_alpha   90.00
_cell.angle_beta   90.00
_cell.angle_gamma   90.00
#
_symmetry.space_group_name_H-M   'P 1'
#
loop_
_entity.id
_entity.type
_entity.pdbx_description
1 polymer ?
#
loop_
_entity_poly.entity_id
_entity_poly.type
_entity_poly.pdbx_seq_one_letter_code
_entity_poly.pdbx_strand_id
1 'polypeptide(L)'
;MHFSSQHVDEVVENSIKIFNQPLSTVERFDEMDIIKYTNTMNSKYTEDDIARLTELTTHNAEADTALLGTFEPNSVNSYEQIAHANGWTYFDAGNDGWEAMAKVDGNLAYRVNDEFLLKQIQEGKDFILTSNPYKAEELYRTKKIGKSFLKELDILSENGYKIELHGKYWRAYK
;
A
#
# COMPACT_ATOMS: atom_id res chain seq x y z
N MET A 1 -15.60 52.18 6.97
CA MET A 1 -15.58 50.96 7.78
C MET A 1 -16.48 49.95 7.09
N HIS A 2 -15.91 48.89 6.51
CA HIS A 2 -16.67 47.76 5.98
C HIS A 2 -16.27 46.55 6.83
N PHE A 3 -17.26 46.00 7.52
CA PHE A 3 -17.15 44.75 8.27
C PHE A 3 -17.40 43.57 7.34
N SER A 4 -16.70 42.49 7.67
CA SER A 4 -16.69 41.14 7.11
C SER A 4 -17.97 40.62 6.45
N SER A 5 -17.78 39.82 5.42
CA SER A 5 -18.14 38.40 5.54
C SER A 5 -17.08 37.58 4.82
N GLN A 6 -16.27 36.87 5.61
CA GLN A 6 -15.56 35.70 5.12
C GLN A 6 -16.64 34.72 4.64
N HIS A 7 -16.68 34.44 3.33
CA HIS A 7 -17.27 33.19 2.88
C HIS A 7 -16.25 32.11 3.21
N VAL A 8 -16.57 31.36 4.27
CA VAL A 8 -15.92 30.09 4.55
C VAL A 8 -16.52 29.10 3.55
N ASP A 9 -15.88 28.95 2.39
CA ASP A 9 -16.14 27.80 1.52
C ASP A 9 -15.35 26.63 2.11
N GLU A 10 -15.96 25.96 3.08
CA GLU A 10 -15.48 24.68 3.59
C GLU A 10 -15.86 23.58 2.58
N VAL A 11 -14.97 23.33 1.62
CA VAL A 11 -15.00 22.12 0.77
C VAL A 11 -13.59 21.57 0.67
N VAL A 12 -13.10 20.92 1.73
CA VAL A 12 -11.82 20.19 1.67
C VAL A 12 -11.92 18.86 2.42
N GLU A 13 -12.95 18.07 2.14
CA GLU A 13 -13.05 16.69 2.66
C GLU A 13 -12.48 15.63 1.69
N ASN A 14 -11.95 16.04 0.52
CA ASN A 14 -11.62 15.10 -0.57
C ASN A 14 -10.28 15.37 -1.31
N SER A 15 -9.33 16.13 -0.76
CA SER A 15 -8.04 16.36 -1.44
C SER A 15 -6.98 15.36 -0.98
N ILE A 16 -6.75 14.33 -1.82
CA ILE A 16 -5.64 13.40 -1.64
C ILE A 16 -4.33 14.15 -1.88
N LYS A 17 -3.49 14.18 -0.84
CA LYS A 17 -2.19 14.84 -0.84
C LYS A 17 -1.21 14.06 -1.70
N ILE A 18 -0.40 14.78 -2.48
CA ILE A 18 0.69 14.22 -3.30
C ILE A 18 1.90 15.12 -3.07
N PHE A 19 3.08 14.52 -2.90
CA PHE A 19 4.33 15.27 -2.79
C PHE A 19 4.72 15.93 -4.11
N ASN A 20 5.49 17.01 -4.03
CA ASN A 20 6.03 17.68 -5.22
C ASN A 20 7.16 16.87 -5.89
N GLN A 21 7.81 15.99 -5.14
CA GLN A 21 8.88 15.09 -5.59
C GLN A 21 8.80 13.78 -4.81
N PRO A 22 9.22 12.64 -5.39
CA PRO A 22 9.16 11.35 -4.70
C PRO A 22 10.15 11.35 -3.54
N LEU A 23 9.71 10.84 -2.39
CA LEU A 23 10.59 10.60 -1.25
C LEU A 23 11.36 9.30 -1.48
N SER A 24 12.63 9.26 -1.06
CA SER A 24 13.41 8.03 -0.98
C SER A 24 12.86 7.09 0.11
N THR A 25 13.24 5.81 0.09
CA THR A 25 12.81 4.84 1.10
C THR A 25 13.19 5.30 2.50
N VAL A 26 14.44 5.74 2.69
CA VAL A 26 14.97 6.21 3.99
C VAL A 26 14.26 7.45 4.54
N GLU A 27 13.61 8.23 3.67
CA GLU A 27 12.77 9.36 4.09
C GLU A 27 11.36 8.90 4.51
N ARG A 28 10.90 7.74 4.04
CA ARG A 28 9.60 7.16 4.45
C ARG A 28 9.73 6.30 5.69
N PHE A 29 10.76 5.45 5.79
CA PHE A 29 11.03 4.57 6.94
C PHE A 29 12.44 3.93 6.87
N ASP A 30 12.85 3.25 7.95
CA ASP A 30 14.12 2.51 8.02
C ASP A 30 13.93 1.03 7.59
N GLU A 31 14.37 0.68 6.39
CA GLU A 31 14.28 -0.70 5.88
C GLU A 31 15.34 -1.65 6.49
N MET A 32 16.29 -1.14 7.28
CA MET A 32 17.35 -1.97 7.89
C MET A 32 16.81 -3.01 8.86
N ASP A 33 15.68 -2.76 9.51
CA ASP A 33 15.11 -3.74 10.45
C ASP A 33 14.53 -4.96 9.72
N ILE A 34 14.02 -4.79 8.50
CA ILE A 34 13.61 -5.90 7.61
C ILE A 34 14.87 -6.71 7.21
N ILE A 35 15.93 -6.02 6.78
CA ILE A 35 17.18 -6.66 6.37
C ILE A 35 17.83 -7.43 7.52
N LYS A 36 17.90 -6.84 8.72
CA LYS A 36 18.43 -7.51 9.91
C LYS A 36 17.62 -8.75 10.25
N TYR A 37 16.29 -8.66 10.22
CA TYR A 37 15.42 -9.78 10.56
C TYR A 37 15.60 -10.93 9.57
N THR A 38 15.52 -10.65 8.27
CA THR A 38 15.70 -11.67 7.21
C THR A 38 17.07 -12.37 7.27
N ASN A 39 18.13 -11.68 7.70
CA ASN A 39 19.44 -12.30 7.91
C ASN A 39 19.48 -13.33 9.07
N THR A 40 18.51 -13.29 9.99
CA THR A 40 18.35 -14.32 11.03
C THR A 40 17.56 -15.53 10.54
N MET A 41 16.84 -15.39 9.41
CA MET A 41 15.98 -16.40 8.85
C MET A 41 16.77 -17.39 7.98
N ASN A 42 16.18 -18.57 7.78
CA ASN A 42 16.63 -19.54 6.79
C ASN A 42 15.43 -19.89 5.88
N SER A 43 15.64 -20.75 4.88
CA SER A 43 14.59 -21.14 3.92
C SER A 43 13.41 -21.92 4.51
N LYS A 44 13.40 -22.23 5.81
CA LYS A 44 12.29 -22.84 6.55
C LYS A 44 11.62 -21.84 7.50
N TYR A 45 11.41 -20.61 7.05
CA TYR A 45 10.71 -19.59 7.81
C TYR A 45 9.27 -20.02 8.15
N THR A 46 8.76 -19.45 9.23
CA THR A 46 7.50 -19.81 9.88
C THR A 46 6.42 -18.75 9.64
N GLU A 47 5.19 -19.03 10.08
CA GLU A 47 4.12 -18.02 10.07
C GLU A 47 4.42 -16.86 11.04
N ASP A 48 5.15 -17.10 12.14
CA ASP A 48 5.60 -16.04 13.05
C ASP A 48 6.59 -15.09 12.34
N ASP A 49 7.44 -15.64 11.47
CA ASP A 49 8.35 -14.83 10.66
C ASP A 49 7.61 -13.95 9.65
N ILE A 50 6.55 -14.50 9.02
CA ILE A 50 5.70 -13.74 8.11
C ILE A 50 4.98 -12.64 8.89
N ALA A 51 4.35 -12.96 10.02
CA ALA A 51 3.68 -11.98 10.86
C ALA A 51 4.62 -10.86 11.29
N ARG A 52 5.86 -11.20 11.67
CA ARG A 52 6.87 -10.20 12.06
C ARG A 52 7.31 -9.34 10.89
N LEU A 53 7.54 -9.90 9.72
CA LEU A 53 7.85 -9.13 8.51
C LEU A 53 6.67 -8.24 8.11
N THR A 54 5.44 -8.73 8.22
CA THR A 54 4.23 -7.96 7.93
C THR A 54 4.17 -6.73 8.83
N GLU A 55 4.43 -6.86 10.14
CA GLU A 55 4.52 -5.71 11.05
C GLU A 55 5.57 -4.70 10.59
N LEU A 56 6.77 -5.16 10.23
CA LEU A 56 7.87 -4.28 9.80
C LEU A 56 7.58 -3.55 8.48
N THR A 57 6.77 -4.15 7.60
CA THR A 57 6.39 -3.56 6.31
C THR A 57 5.08 -2.78 6.36
N THR A 58 4.34 -2.84 7.47
CA THR A 58 3.06 -2.16 7.64
C THR A 58 3.28 -0.78 8.23
N HIS A 59 2.95 0.26 7.47
CA HIS A 59 3.08 1.64 7.90
C HIS A 59 1.71 2.21 8.25
N ASN A 60 1.64 3.07 9.28
CA ASN A 60 0.41 3.69 9.78
C ASN A 60 -0.72 2.68 10.05
N ALA A 61 -0.43 1.60 10.78
CA ALA A 61 -1.36 0.50 11.04
C ALA A 61 -2.71 0.96 11.63
N GLU A 62 -2.71 2.01 12.45
CA GLU A 62 -3.89 2.54 13.12
C GLU A 62 -4.85 3.36 12.24
N ALA A 63 -4.51 3.63 10.97
CA ALA A 63 -5.38 4.41 10.09
C ALA A 63 -6.61 3.61 9.65
N ASP A 64 -7.79 4.23 9.55
CA ASP A 64 -9.03 3.55 9.11
C ASP A 64 -9.01 3.16 7.62
N THR A 65 -8.16 3.84 6.85
CA THR A 65 -8.02 3.66 5.40
C THR A 65 -6.66 3.08 5.08
N ALA A 66 -6.64 2.00 4.29
CA ALA A 66 -5.46 1.48 3.64
C ALA A 66 -5.40 1.90 2.16
N LEU A 67 -4.20 1.90 1.56
CA LEU A 67 -4.02 2.22 0.16
C LEU A 67 -3.27 1.11 -0.57
N LEU A 68 -3.83 0.70 -1.72
CA LEU A 68 -3.26 -0.29 -2.62
C LEU A 68 -3.03 0.30 -4.00
N GLY A 69 -2.10 -0.29 -4.75
CA GLY A 69 -1.82 0.14 -6.11
C GLY A 69 -0.56 -0.50 -6.68
N THR A 70 -0.26 -0.15 -7.92
CA THR A 70 0.98 -0.55 -8.55
C THR A 70 2.13 0.33 -8.05
N PHE A 71 3.24 -0.29 -7.70
CA PHE A 71 4.50 0.42 -7.45
C PHE A 71 5.02 1.04 -8.75
N GLU A 72 5.29 2.34 -8.72
CA GLU A 72 5.86 3.12 -9.80
C GLU A 72 7.20 3.73 -9.34
N PRO A 73 8.35 3.19 -9.77
CA PRO A 73 9.64 3.66 -9.29
C PRO A 73 9.85 5.15 -9.61
N ASN A 74 10.28 5.92 -8.59
CA ASN A 74 10.54 7.36 -8.69
C ASN A 74 9.32 8.21 -9.11
N SER A 75 8.10 7.78 -8.80
CA SER A 75 6.86 8.49 -9.11
C SER A 75 6.16 8.97 -7.84
N VAL A 76 5.80 10.26 -7.80
CA VAL A 76 4.93 10.80 -6.73
C VAL A 76 3.52 10.19 -6.74
N ASN A 77 3.15 9.55 -7.85
CA ASN A 77 1.86 8.86 -7.99
C ASN A 77 1.94 7.38 -7.59
N SER A 78 3.12 6.88 -7.21
CA SER A 78 3.25 5.54 -6.67
C SER A 78 2.46 5.43 -5.36
N TYR A 79 1.87 4.26 -5.15
CA TYR A 79 0.89 4.03 -4.09
C TYR A 79 1.47 4.38 -2.70
N GLU A 80 2.71 3.99 -2.41
CA GLU A 80 3.38 4.22 -1.13
C GLU A 80 3.64 5.71 -0.88
N GLN A 81 3.91 6.50 -1.92
CA GLN A 81 4.10 7.95 -1.80
C GLN A 81 2.80 8.64 -1.41
N ILE A 82 1.70 8.27 -2.07
CA ILE A 82 0.37 8.82 -1.79
C ILE A 82 -0.07 8.40 -0.38
N ALA A 83 0.09 7.13 -0.01
CA ALA A 83 -0.27 6.64 1.31
C ALA A 83 0.49 7.37 2.42
N HIS A 84 1.80 7.52 2.25
CA HIS A 84 2.66 8.25 3.20
C HIS A 84 2.24 9.71 3.34
N ALA A 85 1.97 10.41 2.22
CA ALA A 85 1.52 11.81 2.25
C ALA A 85 0.18 12.03 2.96
N ASN A 86 -0.68 11.00 3.00
CA ASN A 86 -2.01 11.08 3.59
C ASN A 86 -2.12 10.41 4.97
N GLY A 87 -1.05 9.78 5.47
CA GLY A 87 -1.06 9.08 6.75
C GLY A 87 -1.96 7.83 6.75
N TRP A 88 -2.18 7.23 5.59
CA TRP A 88 -2.97 6.01 5.42
C TRP A 88 -2.13 4.77 5.65
N THR A 89 -2.78 3.63 5.91
CA THR A 89 -2.09 2.35 6.04
C THR A 89 -1.58 1.87 4.68
N TYR A 90 -0.34 1.40 4.62
CA TYR A 90 0.21 0.82 3.39
C TYR A 90 1.32 -0.18 3.68
N PHE A 91 1.52 -1.09 2.74
CA PHE A 91 2.69 -1.94 2.69
C PHE A 91 3.85 -1.16 2.06
N ASP A 92 5.03 -1.17 2.66
CA ASP A 92 6.28 -0.75 2.01
C ASP A 92 7.46 -1.47 2.66
N ALA A 93 8.20 -2.20 1.83
CA ALA A 93 9.40 -2.92 2.23
C ALA A 93 10.68 -2.28 1.69
N GLY A 94 10.56 -1.21 0.88
CA GLY A 94 11.69 -0.67 0.14
C GLY A 94 12.23 -1.67 -0.88
N ASN A 95 13.22 -1.24 -1.68
CA ASN A 95 13.86 -2.14 -2.63
C ASN A 95 14.70 -3.19 -1.89
N ASP A 96 15.47 -2.77 -0.90
CA ASP A 96 16.45 -3.63 -0.25
C ASP A 96 15.78 -4.59 0.72
N GLY A 97 14.75 -4.15 1.45
CA GLY A 97 13.93 -5.05 2.26
C GLY A 97 13.15 -6.07 1.43
N TRP A 98 12.59 -5.68 0.28
CA TRP A 98 11.96 -6.62 -0.66
C TRP A 98 12.96 -7.66 -1.18
N GLU A 99 14.13 -7.22 -1.64
CA GLU A 99 15.20 -8.10 -2.10
C GLU A 99 15.71 -9.03 -0.99
N ALA A 100 15.81 -8.54 0.25
CA ALA A 100 16.24 -9.34 1.39
C ALA A 100 15.26 -10.49 1.66
N MET A 101 13.95 -10.23 1.64
CA MET A 101 12.93 -11.28 1.74
C MET A 101 13.03 -12.27 0.56
N ALA A 102 13.18 -11.77 -0.67
CA ALA A 102 13.28 -12.61 -1.87
C ALA A 102 14.52 -13.53 -1.87
N LYS A 103 15.61 -13.15 -1.19
CA LYS A 103 16.81 -13.97 -1.00
C LYS A 103 16.57 -15.15 -0.05
N VAL A 104 15.69 -14.99 0.94
CA VAL A 104 15.29 -16.10 1.83
C VAL A 104 14.43 -17.10 1.04
N ASP A 105 13.42 -16.59 0.32
CA ASP A 105 12.57 -17.33 -0.60
C ASP A 105 11.91 -16.35 -1.59
N GLY A 106 11.96 -16.66 -2.89
CA GLY A 106 11.45 -15.77 -3.94
C GLY A 106 9.95 -15.45 -3.84
N ASN A 107 9.18 -16.18 -3.04
CA ASN A 107 7.77 -15.93 -2.77
C ASN A 107 7.51 -15.22 -1.43
N LEU A 108 8.50 -15.10 -0.54
CA LEU A 108 8.29 -14.58 0.82
C LEU A 108 7.69 -13.18 0.81
N ALA A 109 8.24 -12.23 0.05
CA ALA A 109 7.72 -10.87 -0.01
C ALA A 109 6.24 -10.81 -0.45
N TYR A 110 5.84 -11.68 -1.40
CA TYR A 110 4.45 -11.78 -1.82
C TYR A 110 3.56 -12.34 -0.72
N ARG A 111 4.02 -13.35 0.03
CA ARG A 111 3.27 -13.90 1.18
C ARG A 111 3.08 -12.88 2.29
N VAL A 112 4.12 -12.10 2.59
CA VAL A 112 4.05 -11.01 3.59
C VAL A 112 3.06 -9.93 3.15
N ASN A 113 3.02 -9.59 1.86
CA ASN A 113 2.04 -8.66 1.29
C ASN A 113 0.61 -9.21 1.33
N ASP A 114 0.40 -10.51 1.07
CA ASP A 114 -0.92 -11.14 1.22
C ASP A 114 -1.38 -11.08 2.69
N GLU A 115 -0.50 -11.42 3.64
CA GLU A 115 -0.78 -11.37 5.07
C GLU A 115 -1.11 -9.95 5.54
N PHE A 116 -0.38 -8.93 5.04
CA PHE A 116 -0.72 -7.53 5.22
C PHE A 116 -2.17 -7.25 4.80
N LEU A 117 -2.54 -7.60 3.57
CA LEU A 117 -3.89 -7.32 3.06
C LEU A 117 -4.97 -8.04 3.89
N LEU A 118 -4.75 -9.30 4.24
CA LEU A 118 -5.69 -10.09 5.04
C LEU A 118 -5.91 -9.49 6.44
N LYS A 119 -4.84 -9.01 7.09
CA LYS A 119 -4.96 -8.30 8.38
C LYS A 119 -5.78 -7.02 8.24
N GLN A 120 -5.57 -6.25 7.18
CA GLN A 120 -6.28 -4.97 7.02
C GLN A 120 -7.77 -5.19 6.71
N ILE A 121 -8.08 -6.28 5.98
CA ILE A 121 -9.45 -6.77 5.78
C ILE A 121 -10.08 -7.22 7.11
N GLN A 122 -9.33 -7.95 7.96
CA GLN A 122 -9.81 -8.42 9.26
C GLN A 122 -10.13 -7.26 10.21
N GLU A 123 -9.33 -6.19 10.15
CA GLU A 123 -9.58 -4.94 10.87
C GLU A 123 -10.76 -4.13 10.30
N GLY A 124 -11.31 -4.53 9.15
CA GLY A 124 -12.46 -3.89 8.53
C GLY A 124 -12.13 -2.55 7.88
N LYS A 125 -10.88 -2.32 7.47
CA LYS A 125 -10.46 -1.08 6.83
C LYS A 125 -11.15 -0.88 5.47
N ASP A 126 -11.31 0.39 5.10
CA ASP A 126 -11.58 0.78 3.72
C ASP A 126 -10.29 0.85 2.92
N PHE A 127 -10.37 0.65 1.61
CA PHE A 127 -9.20 0.75 0.73
C PHE A 127 -9.40 1.84 -0.32
N ILE A 128 -8.38 2.67 -0.52
CA ILE A 128 -8.22 3.48 -1.72
C ILE A 128 -7.30 2.74 -2.69
N LEU A 129 -7.69 2.67 -3.96
CA LEU A 129 -6.90 2.05 -5.02
C LEU A 129 -6.39 3.14 -5.96
N THR A 130 -5.09 3.29 -6.09
CA THR A 130 -4.50 4.33 -6.97
C THR A 130 -4.39 3.88 -8.42
N SER A 131 -4.33 2.57 -8.64
CA SER A 131 -4.31 1.94 -9.96
C SER A 131 -5.72 1.51 -10.38
N ASN A 132 -6.00 1.56 -11.69
CA ASN A 132 -7.32 1.19 -12.21
C ASN A 132 -7.55 -0.34 -12.08
N PRO A 133 -8.51 -0.78 -11.23
CA PRO A 133 -8.73 -2.20 -10.98
C PRO A 133 -9.24 -2.95 -12.22
N TYR A 134 -10.01 -2.27 -13.08
CA TYR A 134 -10.57 -2.85 -14.31
C TYR A 134 -9.55 -2.96 -15.46
N LYS A 135 -8.34 -2.41 -15.29
CA LYS A 135 -7.24 -2.53 -16.26
C LYS A 135 -6.08 -3.38 -15.74
N ALA A 136 -6.11 -3.80 -14.47
CA ALA A 136 -5.01 -4.52 -13.83
C ALA A 136 -4.67 -5.82 -14.57
N GLU A 137 -5.68 -6.60 -14.97
CA GLU A 137 -5.46 -7.85 -15.69
C GLU A 137 -4.82 -7.63 -17.07
N GLU A 138 -5.31 -6.65 -17.84
CA GLU A 138 -4.76 -6.31 -19.16
C GLU A 138 -3.29 -5.88 -19.04
N LEU A 139 -2.98 -5.00 -18.08
CA LEU A 139 -1.63 -4.50 -17.84
C LEU A 139 -0.68 -5.64 -17.44
N TYR A 140 -1.12 -6.57 -16.59
CA TYR A 140 -0.33 -7.73 -16.23
C TYR A 140 -0.11 -8.66 -17.42
N ARG A 141 -1.15 -8.98 -18.19
CA ARG A 141 -1.03 -9.88 -19.36
C ARG A 141 -0.09 -9.32 -20.43
N THR A 142 -0.21 -8.03 -20.72
CA THR A 142 0.51 -7.38 -21.84
C THR A 142 1.89 -6.83 -21.46
N LYS A 143 2.05 -6.29 -20.24
CA LYS A 143 3.27 -5.60 -19.81
C LYS A 143 3.95 -6.25 -18.61
N LYS A 144 3.35 -7.26 -17.98
CA LYS A 144 3.83 -7.91 -16.74
C LYS A 144 3.94 -6.94 -15.56
N ILE A 145 3.13 -5.88 -15.57
CA ILE A 145 3.05 -4.86 -14.52
C ILE A 145 1.91 -5.20 -13.55
N GLY A 146 2.07 -4.90 -12.26
CA GLY A 146 0.97 -4.94 -11.30
C GLY A 146 0.54 -6.35 -10.87
N LYS A 147 1.46 -7.33 -10.87
CA LYS A 147 1.15 -8.72 -10.44
C LYS A 147 0.59 -8.77 -9.01
N SER A 148 1.22 -8.06 -8.07
CA SER A 148 0.75 -7.98 -6.68
C SER A 148 -0.62 -7.31 -6.60
N PHE A 149 -0.77 -6.15 -7.26
CA PHE A 149 -2.05 -5.43 -7.30
C PHE A 149 -3.20 -6.27 -7.87
N LEU A 150 -2.98 -7.03 -8.94
CA LEU A 150 -4.00 -7.94 -9.48
C LEU A 150 -4.44 -8.98 -8.44
N LYS A 151 -3.48 -9.58 -7.72
CA LYS A 151 -3.77 -10.55 -6.67
C LYS A 151 -4.50 -9.93 -5.48
N GLU A 152 -4.14 -8.70 -5.11
CA GLU A 152 -4.82 -7.95 -4.05
C GLU A 152 -6.30 -7.69 -4.40
N LEU A 153 -6.60 -7.40 -5.68
CA LEU A 153 -7.99 -7.27 -6.15
C LEU A 153 -8.77 -8.56 -6.04
N ASP A 154 -8.15 -9.70 -6.37
CA ASP A 154 -8.76 -11.02 -6.21
C ASP A 154 -9.10 -11.27 -4.72
N ILE A 155 -8.14 -11.04 -3.81
CA ILE A 155 -8.33 -11.19 -2.36
C ILE A 155 -9.44 -10.28 -1.83
N LEU A 156 -9.49 -9.00 -2.24
CA LEU A 156 -10.55 -8.07 -1.86
C LEU A 156 -11.93 -8.58 -2.28
N SER A 157 -12.05 -9.01 -3.55
CA SER A 157 -13.28 -9.55 -4.11
C SER A 157 -13.75 -10.81 -3.38
N GLU A 158 -12.84 -11.74 -3.11
CA GLU A 158 -13.11 -12.98 -2.35
C GLU A 158 -13.57 -12.69 -0.91
N ASN A 159 -13.16 -11.56 -0.33
CA ASN A 159 -13.56 -11.11 1.00
C ASN A 159 -14.78 -10.18 1.01
N GLY A 160 -15.44 -10.02 -0.14
CA GLY A 160 -16.73 -9.33 -0.26
C GLY A 160 -16.64 -7.82 -0.42
N TYR A 161 -15.46 -7.28 -0.73
CA TYR A 161 -15.32 -5.85 -1.02
C TYR A 161 -15.92 -5.52 -2.39
N LYS A 162 -16.58 -4.37 -2.46
CA LYS A 162 -17.07 -3.77 -3.71
C LYS A 162 -16.18 -2.61 -4.08
N ILE A 163 -15.99 -2.41 -5.38
CA ILE A 163 -15.15 -1.35 -5.93
C ILE A 163 -16.02 -0.34 -6.66
N GLU A 164 -15.80 0.94 -6.37
CA GLU A 164 -16.43 2.05 -7.08
C GLU A 164 -15.44 3.17 -7.41
N LEU A 165 -15.83 4.05 -8.33
CA LEU A 165 -15.05 5.24 -8.65
C LEU A 165 -15.11 6.23 -7.48
N HIS A 166 -13.94 6.71 -7.04
CA HIS A 166 -13.80 7.67 -5.95
C HIS A 166 -12.90 8.83 -6.39
N GLY A 167 -13.51 9.89 -6.91
CA GLY A 167 -12.80 10.99 -7.54
C GLY A 167 -11.98 10.53 -8.75
N LYS A 168 -10.66 10.70 -8.71
CA LYS A 168 -9.71 10.21 -9.73
C LYS A 168 -9.15 8.81 -9.45
N TYR A 169 -9.55 8.20 -8.35
CA TYR A 169 -9.11 6.88 -7.88
C TYR A 169 -10.31 5.95 -7.75
N TRP A 170 -10.12 4.81 -7.09
CA TRP A 170 -11.18 3.89 -6.73
C TRP A 170 -11.20 3.67 -5.24
N ARG A 171 -12.36 3.29 -4.71
CA ARG A 171 -12.51 2.85 -3.32
C ARG A 171 -12.98 1.40 -3.32
N ALA A 172 -12.36 0.56 -2.52
CA ALA A 172 -12.89 -0.74 -2.15
C ALA A 172 -13.45 -0.65 -0.71
N TYR A 173 -14.69 -1.07 -0.53
CA TYR A 173 -15.39 -1.00 0.76
C TYR A 173 -16.30 -2.23 0.95
N LYS A 174 -16.77 -2.44 2.18
CA LYS A 174 -17.67 -3.54 2.53
C LYS A 174 -19.00 -3.06 3.09
#